data_AF-A0A2V5RQ08-F1
#
_entry.id   AF-A0A2V5RQ08-F1
#
_cell.length_a   1.000
_cell.length_b   1.000
_cell.length_c   1.000
_cell.angle_alpha   90.00
_cell.angle_beta   90.00
_cell.angle_gamma   90.00
#
_symmetry.space_group_name_H-M   'P 1'
#
loop_
_entity.id
_entity.type
_entity.pdbx_description
1 polymer ?
#
loop_
_entity_poly.entity_id
_entity_poly.type
_entity_poly.pdbx_seq_one_letter_code
_entity_poly.pdbx_strand_id
1 'polypeptide(L)'
;MNQTEFIKQLRATADELKPLTEAASPGAATWNGTEYVKGRGKKPNPYALAWWSTLIAVAELIDAQEAPLSVKQIAYLDRLLFGGMGSLNDLYFDPGSIGAVADLVNKRLDENRRALFASFKN
;
A
#
# COMPACT_ATOMS: atom_id res chain seq x y z
N MET A 1 -16.67 7.91 -10.13
CA MET A 1 -16.03 7.03 -9.14
C MET A 1 -16.80 5.72 -9.07
N ASN A 2 -16.19 4.64 -9.52
CA ASN A 2 -16.67 3.29 -9.25
C ASN A 2 -16.20 2.84 -7.86
N GLN A 3 -17.06 2.98 -6.85
CA GLN A 3 -16.71 2.76 -5.44
C GLN A 3 -16.20 1.34 -5.17
N THR A 4 -16.85 0.30 -5.71
CA THR A 4 -16.45 -1.10 -5.50
C THR A 4 -15.07 -1.37 -6.08
N GLU A 5 -14.81 -0.92 -7.32
CA GLU A 5 -13.48 -1.11 -7.92
C GLU A 5 -12.44 -0.25 -7.19
N PHE A 6 -12.79 0.97 -6.77
CA PHE A 6 -11.89 1.83 -6.02
C PHE A 6 -11.45 1.21 -4.69
N ILE A 7 -12.39 0.66 -3.91
CA ILE A 7 -12.11 -0.07 -2.66
C ILE A 7 -11.20 -1.28 -2.93
N LYS A 8 -11.49 -2.06 -3.96
CA LYS A 8 -10.66 -3.20 -4.36
C LYS A 8 -9.24 -2.76 -4.72
N GLN A 9 -9.08 -1.66 -5.45
CA GLN A 9 -7.77 -1.13 -5.81
C GLN A 9 -7.00 -0.58 -4.59
N LEU A 10 -7.68 0.03 -3.62
CA LEU A 10 -7.06 0.42 -2.35
C LEU A 10 -6.46 -0.78 -1.60
N ARG A 11 -7.26 -1.86 -1.46
CA ARG A 11 -6.83 -3.10 -0.81
C ARG A 11 -5.68 -3.78 -1.56
N ALA A 12 -5.77 -3.89 -2.89
CA ALA A 12 -4.70 -4.43 -3.72
C ALA A 12 -3.40 -3.61 -3.64
N THR A 13 -3.51 -2.28 -3.61
CA THR A 13 -2.33 -1.41 -3.43
C THR A 13 -1.69 -1.61 -2.05
N ALA A 14 -2.51 -1.79 -1.01
CA ALA A 14 -2.02 -2.10 0.32
C ALA A 14 -1.27 -3.45 0.34
N ASP A 15 -1.80 -4.49 -0.31
CA ASP A 15 -1.16 -5.81 -0.35
C ASP A 15 0.27 -5.78 -0.91
N GLU A 16 0.58 -4.87 -1.84
CA GLU A 16 1.95 -4.70 -2.34
C GLU A 16 2.93 -4.14 -1.30
N LEU A 17 2.41 -3.43 -0.28
CA LEU A 17 3.22 -2.92 0.82
C LEU A 17 3.46 -3.98 1.90
N LYS A 18 2.61 -4.99 2.00
CA LYS A 18 2.64 -6.02 3.04
C LYS A 18 4.00 -6.71 3.21
N PRO A 19 4.75 -7.07 2.15
CA PRO A 19 6.09 -7.65 2.31
C PRO A 19 7.04 -6.74 3.09
N LEU A 20 6.82 -5.42 3.09
CA LEU A 20 7.64 -4.44 3.78
C LEU A 20 7.13 -4.11 5.20
N THR A 21 5.93 -4.56 5.58
CA THR A 21 5.34 -4.34 6.91
C THR A 21 5.59 -5.48 7.89
N GLU A 22 6.02 -6.64 7.40
CA GLU A 22 6.28 -7.80 8.24
C GLU A 22 7.52 -7.62 9.11
N ALA A 23 7.34 -7.80 10.42
CA ALA A 23 8.42 -7.94 11.36
C ALA A 23 8.78 -9.42 11.50
N ALA A 24 10.07 -9.74 11.39
CA ALA A 24 10.59 -11.07 11.72
C ALA A 24 11.55 -10.94 12.90
N SER A 25 11.36 -11.75 13.95
CA SER A 25 12.30 -11.80 15.06
C SER A 25 13.61 -12.45 14.60
N PRO A 26 14.78 -12.03 15.15
CA PRO A 26 16.04 -12.72 14.91
C PRO A 26 15.92 -14.20 15.28
N GLY A 27 16.32 -15.09 14.37
CA GLY A 27 16.23 -16.54 14.55
C GLY A 27 14.88 -17.16 14.20
N ALA A 28 13.87 -16.37 13.80
CA ALA A 28 12.62 -16.89 13.26
C ALA A 28 12.88 -17.72 11.99
N ALA A 29 12.23 -18.86 11.90
CA ALA A 29 12.26 -19.72 10.72
C ALA A 29 11.45 -19.08 9.59
N THR A 30 12.10 -18.70 8.50
CA THR A 30 11.47 -18.13 7.30
C THR A 30 11.61 -19.11 6.14
N TRP A 31 10.52 -19.36 5.41
CA TRP A 31 10.55 -20.22 4.22
C TRP A 31 11.22 -19.49 3.06
N ASN A 32 12.28 -20.05 2.50
CA ASN A 32 13.01 -19.46 1.35
C ASN A 32 12.56 -20.01 -0.02
N GLY A 33 11.53 -20.86 -0.05
CA GLY A 33 11.10 -21.59 -1.25
C GLY A 33 11.50 -23.07 -1.26
N THR A 34 12.47 -23.47 -0.45
CA THR A 34 13.02 -24.84 -0.39
C THR A 34 13.16 -25.38 1.03
N GLU A 35 13.47 -24.51 2.00
CA GLU A 35 13.65 -24.88 3.40
C GLU A 35 13.32 -23.70 4.33
N TYR A 36 13.20 -24.01 5.63
CA TYR A 36 13.08 -22.99 6.67
C TYR A 36 14.48 -22.55 7.13
N VAL A 37 14.84 -21.30 6.85
CA VAL A 37 16.13 -20.71 7.28
C VAL A 37 15.94 -19.77 8.46
N LYS A 38 16.93 -19.70 9.35
CA LYS A 38 16.92 -18.71 10.44
C LYS A 38 17.20 -17.31 9.89
N GLY A 39 16.19 -16.44 9.92
CA GLY A 39 16.32 -15.06 9.49
C GLY A 39 17.14 -14.21 10.46
N ARG A 40 17.85 -13.20 9.93
CA ARG A 40 18.56 -12.19 10.74
C ARG A 40 17.63 -11.22 11.51
N GLY A 41 16.33 -11.43 11.39
CA GLY A 41 15.30 -10.50 11.81
C GLY A 41 15.11 -9.39 10.77
N LYS A 42 13.85 -8.98 10.59
CA LYS A 42 13.44 -7.92 9.66
C LYS A 42 12.66 -6.90 10.46
N LYS A 43 13.08 -5.64 10.41
CA LYS A 43 12.27 -4.54 10.95
C LYS A 43 11.27 -4.11 9.89
N PRO A 44 10.03 -3.81 10.27
CA PRO A 44 9.05 -3.28 9.33
C PRO A 44 9.52 -1.90 8.83
N ASN A 45 9.30 -1.63 7.55
CA ASN A 45 9.50 -0.30 7.01
C ASN A 45 8.36 0.61 7.53
N PRO A 46 8.67 1.71 8.24
CA PRO A 46 7.64 2.54 8.87
C PRO A 46 6.74 3.24 7.85
N TYR A 47 7.27 3.62 6.68
CA TYR A 47 6.49 4.25 5.62
C TYR A 47 5.56 3.26 4.92
N ALA A 48 6.04 2.04 4.66
CA ALA A 48 5.19 0.98 4.13
C ALA A 48 4.05 0.65 5.09
N LEU A 49 4.34 0.57 6.39
CA LEU A 49 3.33 0.30 7.42
C LEU A 49 2.29 1.42 7.53
N ALA A 50 2.74 2.68 7.49
CA ALA A 50 1.85 3.84 7.53
C ALA A 50 0.89 3.85 6.33
N TRP A 51 1.42 3.65 5.12
CA TRP A 51 0.60 3.63 3.91
C TRP A 51 -0.30 2.40 3.80
N TRP A 52 0.20 1.22 4.20
CA TRP A 52 -0.62 0.01 4.28
C TRP A 52 -1.84 0.25 5.19
N SER A 53 -1.60 0.76 6.39
CA SER A 53 -2.67 1.04 7.37
C SER A 53 -3.64 2.10 6.85
N THR A 54 -3.12 3.15 6.20
CA THR A 54 -3.93 4.23 5.64
C THR A 54 -4.85 3.73 4.53
N LEU A 55 -4.33 2.94 3.59
CA LEU A 55 -5.11 2.42 2.46
C LEU A 55 -6.21 1.45 2.91
N ILE A 56 -5.89 0.55 3.85
CA ILE A 56 -6.89 -0.35 4.43
C ILE A 56 -7.94 0.45 5.19
N ALA A 57 -7.55 1.38 6.06
CA ALA A 57 -8.51 2.17 6.83
C ALA A 57 -9.45 2.98 5.92
N VAL A 58 -8.92 3.60 4.86
CA VAL A 58 -9.75 4.29 3.86
C VAL A 58 -10.70 3.32 3.17
N ALA A 59 -10.22 2.16 2.71
CA ALA A 59 -11.07 1.15 2.08
C ALA A 59 -12.22 0.72 2.98
N GLU A 60 -11.93 0.33 4.23
CA GLU A 60 -12.94 -0.15 5.17
C GLU A 60 -13.94 0.95 5.58
N LEU A 61 -13.47 2.19 5.74
CA LEU A 61 -14.36 3.33 6.06
C LEU A 61 -15.32 3.64 4.91
N ILE A 62 -14.87 3.57 3.66
CA ILE A 62 -15.73 3.79 2.50
C ILE A 62 -16.72 2.63 2.33
N ASP A 63 -16.26 1.39 2.52
CA ASP A 63 -17.09 0.17 2.40
C ASP A 63 -18.21 0.12 3.44
N ALA A 64 -17.92 0.55 4.68
CA ALA A 64 -18.89 0.59 5.76
C ALA A 64 -19.85 1.81 5.69
N GLN A 65 -19.59 2.79 4.83
CA GLN A 65 -20.42 3.99 4.76
C GLN A 65 -21.67 3.72 3.89
N GLU A 66 -22.85 3.88 4.48
CA GLU A 66 -24.12 3.70 3.75
C GLU A 66 -24.41 4.83 2.75
N ALA A 67 -23.91 6.04 3.03
CA ALA A 67 -24.10 7.20 2.18
C ALA A 67 -22.95 7.35 1.16
N PRO A 68 -23.19 7.94 -0.02
CA PRO A 68 -22.13 8.31 -0.94
C PRO A 68 -21.10 9.25 -0.32
N LEU A 69 -19.86 9.22 -0.83
CA LEU A 69 -18.83 10.17 -0.39
C LEU A 69 -19.23 11.62 -0.69
N SER A 70 -19.09 12.47 0.31
CA SER A 70 -19.25 13.91 0.14
C SER A 70 -18.14 14.50 -0.74
N VAL A 71 -18.41 15.66 -1.33
CA VAL A 71 -17.43 16.41 -2.14
C VAL A 71 -16.14 16.68 -1.36
N LYS A 72 -16.23 16.94 -0.04
CA LYS A 72 -15.06 17.16 0.82
C LYS A 72 -14.23 15.90 1.02
N GLN A 73 -14.87 14.74 1.19
CA GLN A 73 -14.17 13.46 1.30
C GLN A 73 -13.47 13.13 -0.02
N ILE A 74 -14.13 13.33 -1.16
CA ILE A 74 -13.53 13.14 -2.49
C ILE A 74 -12.31 14.05 -2.67
N ALA A 75 -12.43 15.35 -2.36
CA ALA A 75 -11.30 16.29 -2.46
C ALA A 75 -10.13 15.91 -1.53
N TYR A 76 -10.42 15.43 -0.32
CA TYR A 76 -9.41 14.92 0.59
C TYR A 76 -8.68 13.71 0.02
N LEU A 77 -9.42 12.71 -0.50
CA LEU A 77 -8.85 11.50 -1.09
C LEU A 77 -8.02 11.81 -2.33
N ASP A 78 -8.47 12.74 -3.18
CA ASP A 78 -7.73 13.18 -4.37
C ASP A 78 -6.36 13.72 -3.97
N ARG A 79 -6.30 14.57 -2.94
CA ARG A 79 -5.05 15.12 -2.41
C ARG A 79 -4.18 14.05 -1.72
N LEU A 80 -4.80 13.16 -0.93
CA LEU A 80 -4.09 12.12 -0.19
C LEU A 80 -3.43 11.09 -1.12
N LEU A 81 -4.13 10.70 -2.18
CA LEU A 81 -3.71 9.60 -3.06
C LEU A 81 -2.95 10.09 -4.30
N PHE A 82 -3.36 11.22 -4.87
CA PHE A 82 -2.88 11.69 -6.17
C PHE A 82 -2.27 13.10 -6.13
N GLY A 83 -2.07 13.65 -4.94
CA GLY A 83 -1.42 14.94 -4.75
C GLY A 83 0.09 14.92 -5.06
N GLY A 84 0.77 15.97 -4.59
CA GLY A 84 2.23 16.07 -4.66
C GLY A 84 2.91 15.42 -3.47
N MET A 85 3.81 16.16 -2.84
CA MET A 85 4.62 15.71 -1.70
C MET A 85 3.78 15.08 -0.58
N GLY A 86 4.20 13.92 -0.10
CA GLY A 86 3.55 13.21 1.01
C GLY A 86 2.23 12.53 0.66
N SER A 87 1.86 12.46 -0.62
CA SER A 87 0.75 11.63 -1.12
C SER A 87 1.22 10.20 -1.43
N LEU A 88 0.27 9.30 -1.71
CA LEU A 88 0.60 7.95 -2.16
C LEU A 88 1.41 7.98 -3.46
N ASN A 89 1.17 8.97 -4.32
CA ASN A 89 1.86 9.12 -5.60
C ASN A 89 3.36 9.44 -5.43
N ASP A 90 3.76 10.00 -4.29
CA ASP A 90 5.14 10.35 -3.94
C ASP A 90 5.88 9.19 -3.23
N LEU A 91 5.18 8.10 -2.88
CA LEU A 91 5.78 6.99 -2.15
C LEU A 91 6.79 6.22 -3.02
N TYR A 92 8.04 6.17 -2.60
CA TYR A 92 9.07 5.40 -3.28
C TYR A 92 9.99 4.72 -2.27
N PHE A 93 10.35 3.47 -2.55
CA PHE A 93 11.25 2.69 -1.72
C PHE A 93 12.62 2.59 -2.38
N ASP A 94 13.65 3.12 -1.72
CA ASP A 94 15.02 3.04 -2.23
C ASP A 94 15.55 1.58 -2.20
N PRO A 95 15.93 1.00 -3.36
CA PRO A 95 16.54 -0.34 -3.43
C PRO A 95 17.86 -0.44 -2.66
N GLY A 96 18.62 0.65 -2.52
CA GLY A 96 19.84 0.69 -1.72
C GLY A 96 19.58 0.43 -0.23
N SER A 97 18.39 0.80 0.25
CA SER A 97 17.99 0.68 1.65
C SER A 97 17.23 -0.61 1.97
N ILE A 98 16.45 -1.14 1.01
CA ILE A 98 15.47 -2.21 1.24
C ILE A 98 15.76 -3.47 0.38
N GLY A 99 16.72 -3.39 -0.54
CA GLY A 99 17.14 -4.48 -1.41
C GLY A 99 16.21 -4.71 -2.60
N ALA A 100 16.43 -5.81 -3.32
CA ALA A 100 15.75 -6.12 -4.59
C ALA A 100 14.21 -6.20 -4.52
N VAL A 101 13.63 -6.39 -3.32
CA VAL A 101 12.17 -6.34 -3.14
C VAL A 101 11.60 -4.95 -3.41
N ALA A 102 12.39 -3.89 -3.24
CA ALA A 102 11.97 -2.51 -3.47
C ALA A 102 11.60 -2.27 -4.94
N ASP A 103 12.39 -2.79 -5.89
CA ASP A 103 12.14 -2.63 -7.32
C ASP A 103 10.80 -3.24 -7.73
N LEU A 104 10.52 -4.45 -7.22
CA LEU A 104 9.26 -5.13 -7.47
C LEU A 104 8.08 -4.36 -6.89
N VAL A 105 8.19 -3.92 -5.62
CA VAL A 105 7.14 -3.15 -4.94
C VAL A 105 6.89 -1.83 -5.66
N ASN A 106 7.93 -1.07 -6.01
CA ASN A 106 7.77 0.21 -6.71
C ASN A 106 7.10 0.04 -8.07
N LYS A 107 7.50 -0.97 -8.85
CA LYS A 107 6.86 -1.25 -10.15
C LYS A 107 5.37 -1.53 -9.99
N ARG A 108 4.99 -2.37 -9.04
CA ARG A 108 3.58 -2.72 -8.79
C ARG A 108 2.79 -1.55 -8.20
N LEU A 109 3.41 -0.71 -7.37
CA LEU A 109 2.79 0.53 -6.90
C LEU A 109 2.47 1.48 -8.06
N ASP A 110 3.35 1.62 -9.05
CA ASP A 110 3.08 2.44 -10.22
C ASP A 110 1.92 1.91 -11.07
N GLU A 111 1.83 0.59 -11.26
CA GLU A 111 0.70 -0.07 -11.93
C GLU A 111 -0.61 0.16 -11.15
N ASN A 112 -0.58 -0.06 -9.85
CA ASN A 112 -1.75 0.07 -8.98
C ASN A 112 -2.20 1.53 -8.81
N ARG A 113 -1.29 2.51 -8.76
CA ARG A 113 -1.65 3.95 -8.74
C ARG A 113 -2.47 4.34 -9.96
N ARG A 114 -2.13 3.83 -11.14
CA ARG A 114 -2.88 4.09 -12.38
C ARG A 114 -4.28 3.49 -12.31
N ALA A 115 -4.40 2.26 -11.83
CA ALA A 115 -5.70 1.60 -11.64
C ALA A 115 -6.56 2.31 -10.58
N LEU A 116 -5.93 2.75 -9.49
CA LEU A 116 -6.55 3.52 -8.43
C LEU A 116 -7.07 4.88 -8.94
N PHE A 117 -6.27 5.59 -9.73
CA PHE A 117 -6.68 6.85 -10.35
C PHE A 117 -7.83 6.65 -11.33
N ALA A 118 -7.76 5.62 -12.17
CA ALA A 118 -8.80 5.30 -13.14
C ALA A 118 -10.14 4.95 -12.47
N SER A 119 -10.13 4.16 -11.38
CA SER A 119 -11.34 3.84 -10.61
C SER A 119 -11.89 5.01 -9.79
N PHE A 120 -11.04 5.97 -9.44
CA PHE A 120 -11.43 7.19 -8.74
C PHE A 120 -12.12 8.21 -9.66
N LYS A 121 -11.54 8.49 -10.84
CA LYS A 121 -12.03 9.54 -11.76
C LYS A 121 -13.20 9.09 -12.64
N ASN A 122 -13.26 7.82 -13.02
CA ASN A 122 -14.41 7.24 -13.74
C ASN A 122 -15.48 6.83 -12.75
#